data_AF-A0A3A4Z2U3-F1
#
_entry.id   AF-A0A3A4Z2U3-F1
#
_cell.length_a   1.000
_cell.length_b   1.000
_cell.length_c   1.000
_cell.angle_alpha   90.00
_cell.angle_beta   90.00
_cell.angle_gamma   90.00
#
_symmetry.space_group_name_H-M   'P 1'
#
loop_
_entity.id
_entity.type
_entity.pdbx_description
1 polymer ?
#
loop_
_entity_poly.entity_id
_entity_poly.type
_entity_poly.pdbx_seq_one_letter_code
_entity_poly.pdbx_strand_id
1 'polypeptide(L)' 'MGIIEVDMFEQDIDSVDHPEASRLKSLLEEVAMDFECKLDFFSVEKGIVSFSFDSDVLMAEIIKVLQNGRNDQH' A
#
# COMPACT_ATOMS: atom_id res chain seq x y z
N MET A 1 6.27 4.00 -13.87
CA MET A 1 5.67 3.35 -12.70
C MET A 1 6.19 4.04 -11.46
N GLY A 2 5.30 4.70 -10.71
CA GLY A 2 5.64 5.32 -9.43
C GLY A 2 5.53 4.31 -8.28
N ILE A 3 6.26 4.52 -7.20
CA ILE A 3 6.13 3.75 -5.95
C ILE A 3 5.52 4.68 -4.90
N ILE A 4 4.51 4.20 -4.19
CA ILE A 4 3.97 4.86 -3.01
C ILE A 4 4.66 4.26 -1.80
N GLU A 5 5.19 5.12 -0.93
CA GLU A 5 5.81 4.73 0.34
C GLU A 5 5.00 5.33 1.49
N VAL A 6 4.61 4.47 2.45
CA VAL A 6 3.78 4.85 3.59
C VAL A 6 4.35 4.23 4.85
N ASP A 7 4.61 5.08 5.84
CA ASP A 7 4.88 4.65 7.21
C ASP A 7 3.55 4.15 7.82
N MET A 8 3.42 2.84 7.98
CA MET A 8 2.15 2.19 8.34
C MET A 8 2.26 1.23 9.52
N PHE A 9 3.42 0.59 9.71
CA PHE A 9 3.64 -0.45 10.71
C PHE A 9 4.67 -0.02 11.75
N GLU A 10 4.79 -0.78 12.84
CA GLU A 10 5.91 -0.62 13.77
C GLU A 10 7.25 -0.95 13.09
N GLN A 11 8.33 -0.32 13.55
CA GLN A 11 9.65 -0.43 12.90
C GLN A 11 10.27 -1.84 12.98
N ASP A 12 9.77 -2.71 13.84
CA ASP A 12 10.19 -4.11 13.96
C ASP A 12 9.58 -5.00 12.87
N ILE A 13 8.56 -4.51 12.15
CA ILE A 13 7.98 -5.19 10.99
C ILE A 13 8.82 -4.86 9.75
N ASP A 14 9.68 -5.80 9.36
CA ASP A 14 10.68 -5.64 8.30
C ASP A 14 10.59 -6.73 7.20
N SER A 15 9.41 -7.33 7.04
CA SER A 15 9.21 -8.40 6.05
C SER A 15 7.78 -8.50 5.55
N VAL A 16 7.64 -8.83 4.27
CA VAL A 16 6.34 -9.15 3.63
C VAL A 16 5.69 -10.42 4.19
N ASP A 17 6.47 -11.30 4.83
CA ASP A 17 5.99 -12.54 5.45
C ASP A 17 5.40 -12.29 6.85
N HIS A 18 5.54 -11.07 7.40
CA HIS A 18 4.88 -10.72 8.65
C HIS A 18 3.36 -10.82 8.48
N PRO A 19 2.60 -11.39 9.45
CA PRO A 19 1.16 -11.57 9.31
C PRO A 19 0.39 -10.30 8.98
N GLU A 20 0.82 -9.14 9.48
CA GLU A 20 0.20 -7.85 9.17
C GLU A 20 0.52 -7.38 7.74
N ALA A 21 1.77 -7.49 7.33
CA ALA A 21 2.20 -7.18 5.97
C ALA A 21 1.52 -8.08 4.93
N SER A 22 1.41 -9.37 5.22
CA SER A 22 0.72 -10.34 4.37
C SER A 22 -0.77 -10.03 4.22
N ARG A 23 -1.45 -9.67 5.31
CA ARG A 23 -2.86 -9.24 5.27
C ARG A 23 -3.04 -7.99 4.42
N LEU A 24 -2.19 -6.98 4.60
CA LEU A 24 -2.25 -5.76 3.79
C LEU A 24 -2.01 -6.05 2.31
N LYS A 25 -1.02 -6.89 1.99
CA LYS A 25 -0.75 -7.30 0.62
C LYS A 25 -1.99 -7.93 -0.03
N SER A 26 -2.66 -8.85 0.65
CA SER A 26 -3.89 -9.46 0.13
C SER A 26 -5.00 -8.43 -0.10
N LEU A 27 -5.16 -7.43 0.77
CA LEU A 27 -6.12 -6.34 0.56
C LEU A 27 -5.77 -5.49 -0.66
N LEU A 28 -4.49 -5.16 -0.87
CA LEU A 28 -4.05 -4.42 -2.05
C LEU A 28 -4.24 -5.24 -3.33
N GLU A 29 -4.02 -6.55 -3.29
CA GLU A 29 -4.28 -7.45 -4.42
C GLU A 29 -5.78 -7.56 -4.73
N GLU A 30 -6.65 -7.59 -3.72
CA GLU A 30 -8.11 -7.54 -3.90
C GLU A 30 -8.55 -6.24 -4.56
N VAL A 31 -8.05 -5.10 -4.09
CA VAL A 31 -8.30 -3.80 -4.72
C VAL A 31 -7.79 -3.77 -6.16
N ALA A 32 -6.61 -4.36 -6.44
CA ALA A 32 -6.10 -4.43 -7.81
C ALA A 32 -7.07 -5.16 -8.74
N MET A 33 -7.63 -6.29 -8.27
CA MET A 33 -8.58 -7.09 -9.05
C MET A 33 -9.86 -6.30 -9.36
N ASP A 34 -10.39 -5.53 -8.40
CA ASP A 34 -11.60 -4.72 -8.60
C ASP A 34 -11.40 -3.62 -9.67
N PHE A 35 -10.17 -3.17 -9.88
CA PHE A 35 -9.78 -2.18 -10.88
C PHE A 35 -9.22 -2.80 -12.17
N GLU A 36 -9.34 -4.13 -12.33
CA GLU A 36 -8.78 -4.91 -13.45
C GLU A 36 -7.27 -4.66 -13.68
N CYS A 37 -6.53 -4.48 -12.59
CA CYS A 37 -5.12 -4.14 -12.59
C CYS A 37 -4.33 -5.11 -11.69
N LYS A 38 -3.02 -4.88 -11.53
CA LYS A 38 -2.13 -5.74 -10.75
C LYS A 38 -1.30 -4.94 -9.77
N LEU A 39 -1.01 -5.57 -8.63
CA LEU A 39 0.03 -5.14 -7.71
C LEU A 39 1.39 -5.56 -8.28
N ASP A 40 2.10 -4.62 -8.89
CA ASP A 40 3.40 -4.86 -9.54
C ASP A 40 4.54 -4.99 -8.53
N PHE A 41 4.44 -4.27 -7.40
CA PHE A 41 5.47 -4.24 -6.37
C PHE A 41 4.83 -4.12 -4.99
N PHE A 42 5.41 -4.84 -4.03
CA PHE A 42 5.09 -4.73 -2.61
C PHE A 42 6.33 -5.13 -1.79
N SER A 43 6.78 -4.25 -0.92
CA SER A 43 7.82 -4.51 0.06
C SER A 43 7.49 -3.86 1.39
N VAL A 44 8.08 -4.40 2.45
CA VAL A 44 8.05 -3.81 3.79
C VAL A 44 9.47 -3.74 4.30
N GLU A 45 9.90 -2.55 4.69
CA GLU A 45 11.20 -2.32 5.33
C GLU A 45 11.02 -1.37 6.52
N LYS A 46 11.36 -1.83 7.72
CA LYS A 46 11.32 -1.08 8.99
C LYS A 46 10.02 -0.30 9.20
N GLY A 47 8.89 -0.98 9.03
CA GLY A 47 7.56 -0.41 9.19
C GLY A 47 7.04 0.39 7.99
N ILE A 48 7.90 0.68 7.01
CA ILE A 48 7.54 1.39 5.78
C ILE A 48 7.06 0.38 4.75
N VAL A 49 5.85 0.60 4.25
CA VAL A 49 5.27 -0.18 3.15
C VAL A 49 5.49 0.56 1.86
N SER A 50 6.08 -0.11 0.88
CA SER A 50 6.29 0.42 -0.47
C SER A 50 5.54 -0.44 -1.47
N PHE A 51 4.70 0.16 -2.32
CA PHE A 51 3.91 -0.57 -3.30
C PHE A 51 3.66 0.22 -4.58
N SER A 52 3.36 -0.50 -5.66
CA SER A 52 2.94 0.09 -6.94
C SER A 52 1.95 -0.79 -7.68
N PHE A 53 1.02 -0.15 -8.40
CA PHE A 53 0.11 -0.82 -9.33
C PHE A 53 0.47 -0.49 -10.78
N ASP A 54 0.08 -1.36 -11.71
CA ASP A 54 0.20 -1.12 -13.16
C ASP A 54 -0.84 -0.10 -13.70
N SER A 55 -1.67 0.48 -12.82
CA SER A 55 -2.69 1.49 -13.14
C SER A 55 -2.40 2.83 -12.46
N ASP A 56 -2.05 3.83 -13.26
CA ASP A 56 -1.85 5.21 -12.78
C ASP A 56 -3.14 5.81 -12.18
N VAL A 57 -4.31 5.37 -12.65
CA VAL A 57 -5.62 5.79 -12.12
C VAL A 57 -5.80 5.28 -10.70
N LEU A 58 -5.52 3.99 -10.45
CA LEU A 58 -5.62 3.43 -9.11
C LEU A 58 -4.60 4.07 -8.15
N MET A 59 -3.36 4.28 -8.62
CA MET A 59 -2.33 4.98 -7.84
C MET A 59 -2.80 6.37 -7.39
N ALA A 60 -3.44 7.14 -8.28
CA ALA A 60 -3.97 8.46 -7.96
C ALA A 60 -5.12 8.42 -6.94
N GLU A 61 -6.04 7.45 -7.06
CA GLU A 61 -7.14 7.29 -6.09
C GLU A 61 -6.62 6.88 -4.71
N ILE A 62 -5.64 5.97 -4.63
CA ILE A 62 -5.02 5.58 -3.36
C ILE A 62 -4.32 6.78 -2.70
N ILE A 63 -3.62 7.61 -3.47
CA ILE A 63 -3.00 8.83 -2.94
C ILE A 63 -4.07 9.76 -2.32
N LYS A 64 -5.22 9.93 -2.97
CA LYS A 64 -6.32 10.73 -2.41
C LYS A 64 -6.83 10.15 -1.10
N VAL A 65 -7.02 8.83 -1.02
CA VAL A 65 -7.47 8.14 0.20
C VAL A 65 -6.45 8.35 1.33
N LEU A 66 -5.17 8.13 1.07
CA LEU A 66 -4.09 8.30 2.05
C LEU A 66 -3.96 9.76 2.54
N GLN A 67 -4.13 10.73 1.63
CA GLN A 67 -4.11 12.15 1.99
C GLN A 67 -5.34 12.57 2.80
N ASN A 68 -6.52 12.00 2.50
CA ASN A 68 -7.75 12.32 3.21
C ASN A 68 -7.81 11.71 4.61
N GLY A 69 -7.31 10.48 4.79
CA GLY A 69 -7.23 9.85 6.11
C GLY A 69 -6.27 10.56 7.09
N ARG A 70 -5.41 11.44 6.59
CA ARG A 70 -4.50 12.27 7.40
C ARG A 70 -5.18 13.54 7.95
N ASN A 71 -6.40 13.86 7.50
CA ASN A 71 -7.13 15.08 7.86
C ASN A 71 -8.11 14.92 9.03
N ASP A 72 -8.27 13.71 9.61
CA ASP A 72 -9.14 13.48 10.78
C ASP A 72 -8.45 13.74 12.14
N GLN A 73 -7.40 14.58 12.17
CA GLN A 73 -6.74 15.06 13.40
C GLN A 73 -6.97 16.57 13.63
N HIS A 74 -8.22 17.03 13.65
CA HIS A 74 -8.56 18.38 14.13
C HIS A 74 -9.60 18.34 15.26
#